data_AF-A0AA96TY87-F1
#
_entry.id   AF-A0AA96TY87-F1
#
_cell.length_a   1.000
_cell.length_b   1.000
_cell.length_c   1.000
_cell.angle_alpha   90.00
_cell.angle_beta   90.00
_cell.angle_gamma   90.00
#
_symmetry.space_group_name_H-M   'P 1'
#
loop_
_entity.id
_entity.type
_entity.pdbx_description
1 polymer ?
#
loop_
_entity_poly.entity_id
_entity_poly.type
_entity_poly.pdbx_seq_one_letter_code
_entity_poly.pdbx_strand_id
1 'polypeptide(L)' 'MQPKTIPYGMLMHLNSNGEIIKTYYDTTGKFVAEATSVEEHNGYLYLGGDVSGHIGKYKLEK' A
#
# COMPACT_ATOMS: atom_id res chain seq x y z
N MET A 1 -1.20 7.49 -29.68
CA MET A 1 -2.24 7.06 -28.73
C MET A 1 -1.55 6.81 -27.40
N GLN A 2 -2.07 7.32 -26.28
CA GLN A 2 -1.49 7.02 -24.96
C GLN A 2 -1.88 5.61 -24.51
N PRO A 3 -1.02 4.91 -23.75
CA PRO A 3 -1.35 3.60 -23.19
C PRO A 3 -2.54 3.71 -22.24
N LYS A 4 -3.37 2.65 -22.20
CA LYS A 4 -4.48 2.58 -21.24
C LYS A 4 -3.93 2.53 -19.81
N THR A 5 -4.61 3.20 -18.89
CA THR A 5 -4.32 3.12 -17.46
C THR A 5 -4.53 1.68 -16.97
N ILE A 6 -3.62 1.22 -16.12
CA ILE A 6 -3.68 -0.08 -15.45
C ILE A 6 -3.81 0.15 -13.94
N PRO A 7 -4.54 -0.69 -13.21
CA PRO A 7 -4.60 -0.63 -11.75
C PRO A 7 -3.20 -0.77 -11.15
N TYR A 8 -2.91 0.04 -10.13
CA TYR A 8 -1.61 0.02 -9.44
C TYR A 8 -1.76 0.59 -8.04
N GLY A 9 -1.24 -0.14 -7.06
CA GLY A 9 -1.14 0.29 -5.67
C GLY A 9 0.27 0.65 -5.28
N MET A 10 0.44 1.69 -4.47
CA MET A 10 1.73 2.05 -3.90
C MET A 10 1.58 2.51 -2.45
N LEU A 11 2.48 2.06 -1.58
CA LEU A 11 2.67 2.61 -0.25
C LEU A 11 4.10 3.15 -0.13
N MET A 12 4.25 4.31 0.48
CA MET A 12 5.55 4.92 0.75
C MET A 12 5.73 5.08 2.25
N HIS A 13 6.76 4.41 2.78
CA HIS A 13 7.20 4.61 4.16
C HIS A 13 8.23 5.73 4.16
N LEU A 14 7.89 6.82 4.83
CA LEU A 14 8.76 7.97 5.02
C LEU A 14 9.26 8.02 6.46
N ASN A 15 10.47 8.52 6.68
CA ASN A 15 10.89 8.92 8.02
C ASN A 15 10.36 10.32 8.38
N SER A 16 10.65 10.79 9.60
CA SER A 16 10.22 12.10 10.09
C SER A 16 10.76 13.30 9.30
N ASN A 17 11.82 13.10 8.51
CA ASN A 17 12.41 14.13 7.66
C ASN A 17 11.82 14.14 6.24
N GLY A 18 10.87 13.24 5.96
CA GLY A 18 10.27 13.08 4.63
C GLY A 18 11.10 12.24 3.66
N GLU A 19 12.15 11.57 4.14
CA GLU A 19 12.97 10.69 3.32
C GLU A 19 12.27 9.34 3.12
N ILE A 20 12.24 8.84 1.88
CA ILE A 20 11.66 7.54 1.56
C ILE A 20 12.59 6.45 2.08
N ILE A 21 12.11 5.66 3.05
CA ILE A 21 12.86 4.54 3.62
C ILE A 21 12.44 3.20 3.02
N LYS A 22 11.21 3.09 2.51
CA LYS A 22 10.73 1.89 1.80
C LYS A 22 9.52 2.20 0.94
N THR A 23 9.39 1.49 -0.18
CA THR A 23 8.19 1.51 -1.01
C THR A 23 7.66 0.10 -1.20
N TYR A 24 6.33 -0.02 -1.26
CA TYR A 24 5.62 -1.26 -1.56
C TYR A 24 4.77 -1.04 -2.80
N TYR A 25 4.68 -2.07 -3.65
CA TYR A 25 3.98 -1.99 -4.92
C TYR A 25 3.04 -3.17 -5.10
N ASP A 26 1.82 -2.86 -5.50
CA ASP A 26 0.86 -3.84 -6.00
C ASP A 26 0.61 -3.56 -7.48
N THR A 27 1.31 -4.29 -8.35
CA THR A 27 1.21 -4.16 -9.81
C THR A 27 -0.13 -4.64 -10.36
N THR A 28 -0.98 -5.25 -9.53
CA THR A 28 -2.31 -5.72 -9.91
C THR A 28 -3.43 -4.81 -9.43
N GLY A 29 -3.16 -3.94 -8.46
CA GLY A 29 -4.15 -3.09 -7.77
C GLY A 29 -5.24 -3.87 -7.02
N LYS A 30 -5.05 -5.16 -6.76
CA LYS A 30 -6.05 -6.04 -6.10
C LYS A 30 -5.93 -6.05 -4.58
N PHE A 31 -4.71 -5.97 -4.06
CA PHE A 31 -4.41 -5.96 -2.64
C PHE A 31 -4.47 -4.54 -2.07
N VAL A 32 -4.02 -3.57 -2.87
CA VAL A 32 -4.03 -2.14 -2.53
C VAL A 32 -4.50 -1.37 -3.76
N ALA A 33 -5.81 -1.17 -3.88
CA ALA A 33 -6.34 -0.24 -4.88
C ALA A 33 -6.14 1.21 -4.41
N GLU A 34 -6.46 1.44 -3.14
CA GLU A 34 -6.29 2.70 -2.42
C GLU A 34 -6.17 2.37 -0.93
N ALA A 35 -5.28 3.07 -0.22
CA ALA A 35 -5.14 2.97 1.23
C ALA A 35 -5.18 4.38 1.81
N THR A 36 -6.19 4.66 2.62
CA THR A 36 -6.32 5.93 3.36
C THR A 36 -5.64 5.85 4.72
N SER A 37 -5.34 4.63 5.19
CA SER A 37 -4.61 4.37 6.43
C SER A 37 -3.71 3.15 6.31
N VAL A 38 -2.56 3.21 6.99
CA VAL A 38 -1.58 2.13 7.09
C VAL A 38 -1.13 2.04 8.54
N GLU A 39 -1.24 0.86 9.13
CA GLU A 39 -0.76 0.60 10.49
C GLU A 39 0.14 -0.63 10.52
N GLU A 40 1.34 -0.48 11.07
CA GLU A 40 2.22 -1.61 11.34
C GLU A 40 1.91 -2.19 12.73
N HIS A 41 1.58 -3.47 12.78
CA HIS A 41 1.34 -4.17 14.05
C HIS A 41 1.70 -5.66 13.96
N ASN A 42 2.48 -6.15 14.93
CA ASN A 42 2.90 -7.54 15.06
C ASN A 42 3.53 -8.16 13.77
N GLY A 43 4.35 -7.39 13.05
CA GLY A 43 5.00 -7.86 11.82
C GLY A 43 4.08 -7.90 10.59
N TYR A 44 2.97 -7.18 10.63
CA TYR A 44 2.07 -6.99 9.50
C TYR A 44 1.80 -5.51 9.26
N LEU A 45 1.55 -5.16 8.00
CA LEU A 45 0.89 -3.91 7.63
C LEU A 45 -0.60 -4.19 7.46
N TYR A 46 -1.42 -3.43 8.16
CA TYR A 46 -2.86 -3.37 7.99
C TYR A 46 -3.21 -2.14 7.16
N LEU A 47 -3.98 -2.36 6.10
CA LEU A 47 -4.29 -1.37 5.08
C LEU A 47 -5.79 -1.11 5.09
N GLY A 48 -6.18 0.07 5.53
CA GLY A 48 -7.57 0.52 5.54
C GLY A 48 -7.85 1.42 4.35
N GLY A 49 -9.04 1.24 3.76
CA GLY A 49 -9.55 2.05 2.66
C GLY A 49 -11.06 2.09 2.69
N ASP A 50 -11.65 3.07 2.04
CA ASP A 50 -13.10 3.28 1.88
C ASP A 50 -13.68 2.53 0.68
N VAL A 51 -12.86 2.26 -0.33
CA VAL A 51 -13.25 1.52 -1.54
C VAL A 51 -13.17 0.00 -1.39
N SER A 52 -12.44 -0.53 -0.42
CA SER A 52 -12.31 -1.97 -0.22
C SER A 52 -13.26 -2.48 0.87
N GLY A 53 -14.03 -3.53 0.58
CA GLY A 53 -14.95 -4.15 1.55
C GLY A 53 -14.27 -5.00 2.66
N HIS A 54 -12.97 -4.82 2.86
CA HIS A 54 -12.13 -5.61 3.79
C HIS A 54 -10.91 -4.78 4.25
N ILE A 55 -10.21 -5.24 5.29
CA ILE A 55 -8.90 -4.69 5.67
C ILE A 55 -7.80 -5.51 4.98
N GLY A 56 -6.93 -4.84 4.24
CA GLY A 56 -5.75 -5.46 3.64
C GLY A 56 -4.74 -5.86 4.72
N LYS A 57 -4.08 -7.01 4.56
CA LYS A 57 -3.07 -7.51 5.50
C LYS A 57 -1.84 -8.00 4.73
N TYR A 58 -0.70 -7.36 4.95
CA TYR A 58 0.57 -7.71 4.32
C TYR A 58 1.60 -8.13 5.37
N LYS A 59 2.29 -9.25 5.16
CA LYS A 59 3.31 -9.74 6.09
C LYS A 59 4.63 -9.04 5.82
N LEU A 60 5.21 -8.43 6.84
CA LEU A 60 6.56 -7.89 6.76
C LEU A 60 7.57 -9.04 6.81
N GLU A 61 8.40 -9.13 5.77
CA GLU A 61 9.60 -9.97 5.81
C GLU A 61 10.64 -9.30 6.71
N LYS A 62 11.33 -10.13 7.51
CA LYS A 62 12.38 -9.67 8.44
C LYS A 62 13.67 -9.31 7.70
#